data_AF-A0A3B9K464-F1
#
_entry.id   AF-A0A3B9K464-F1
#
_cell.length_a   1.000
_cell.length_b   1.000
_cell.length_c   1.000
_cell.angle_alpha   90.00
_cell.angle_beta   90.00
_cell.angle_gamma   90.00
#
_symmetry.space_group_name_H-M   'P 1'
#
loop_
_entity.id
_entity.type
_entity.pdbx_description
1 polymer ?
#
loop_
_entity_poly.entity_id
_entity_poly.type
_entity_poly.pdbx_seq_one_letter_code
_entity_poly.pdbx_strand_id
1 'polypeptide(L)'
;MNNPNHIGRKFSLAYRYKKEKLFRFYGLLASIIGLIFLVIFFSNLIGKGKGAFFQTQIKLNIDFSQEVIDPNRTGDKEEFLKANYGGILKDALLKRFPSVSGRKDTRSLKKIIGQGGIYKLSDLIQERPEWVGTSQEIWMIASDDIDMYIKGKISTDVPDDMRRVNDKQIEWIKQLEQSGQLRTAFNAMFFTSADSREPEMAGIWGAVMGTALTLLITLALSFPVGVMAAIYLEELSKKSRFTDFIEININNLA
;
A
#
# COMPACT_ATOMS: atom_id res chain seq x y z
N MET A 1 -24.26 -78.85 12.73
CA MET A 1 -23.23 -78.05 13.44
C MET A 1 -23.36 -76.60 12.98
N ASN A 2 -23.66 -75.72 13.94
CA ASN A 2 -23.80 -74.27 13.79
C ASN A 2 -22.48 -73.60 13.39
N ASN A 3 -22.53 -72.62 12.48
CA ASN A 3 -21.92 -71.32 12.75
C ASN A 3 -22.59 -70.19 11.92
N PRO A 4 -23.41 -69.32 12.53
CA PRO A 4 -23.87 -68.07 11.94
C PRO A 4 -22.90 -66.95 12.33
N ASN A 5 -22.48 -66.09 11.38
CA ASN A 5 -22.16 -64.65 11.56
C ASN A 5 -21.16 -64.18 10.50
N HIS A 6 -21.67 -63.54 9.44
CA HIS A 6 -21.11 -62.27 9.00
C HIS A 6 -22.28 -61.42 8.47
N ILE A 7 -22.79 -60.58 9.37
CA ILE A 7 -23.90 -59.67 9.17
C ILE A 7 -23.48 -58.63 8.11
N GLY A 8 -23.84 -58.89 6.86
CA GLY A 8 -23.85 -57.88 5.81
C GLY A 8 -24.92 -56.84 6.15
N ARG A 9 -24.54 -55.76 6.83
CA ARG A 9 -25.44 -54.64 7.16
C ARG A 9 -25.85 -53.96 5.84
N LYS A 10 -26.93 -54.43 5.21
CA LYS A 10 -27.59 -53.76 4.09
C LYS A 10 -28.18 -52.45 4.63
N PHE A 11 -27.38 -51.39 4.67
CA PHE A 11 -27.92 -50.04 4.90
C PHE A 11 -29.01 -49.80 3.85
N SER A 12 -30.23 -49.48 4.28
CA SER A 12 -31.33 -49.19 3.35
C SER A 12 -30.92 -48.05 2.43
N LEU A 13 -31.35 -48.09 1.16
CA LEU A 13 -31.07 -47.04 0.17
C LEU A 13 -31.38 -45.64 0.73
N ALA A 14 -32.46 -45.52 1.51
CA ALA A 14 -32.85 -44.29 2.20
C ALA A 14 -31.79 -43.74 3.17
N TYR A 15 -31.03 -44.59 3.86
CA TYR A 15 -29.94 -44.15 4.74
C TYR A 15 -28.77 -43.55 3.95
N ARG A 16 -28.44 -44.15 2.80
CA ARG A 16 -27.38 -43.65 1.90
C ARG A 16 -27.77 -42.28 1.31
N TYR A 17 -28.99 -42.16 0.79
CA TYR A 17 -29.49 -40.88 0.26
C TYR A 17 -29.52 -39.76 1.32
N LYS A 18 -29.85 -40.07 2.58
CA LYS A 18 -29.80 -39.08 3.68
C LYS A 18 -28.38 -38.63 3.99
N LYS A 19 -27.42 -39.56 4.06
CA LYS A 19 -25.99 -39.24 4.29
C LYS A 19 -25.39 -38.45 3.13
N GLU A 20 -25.76 -38.78 1.90
CA GLU A 20 -25.34 -38.04 0.71
C GLU A 20 -25.92 -36.62 0.67
N LYS A 21 -27.22 -36.45 0.98
CA LYS A 21 -27.83 -35.12 1.07
C LYS A 21 -27.19 -34.26 2.15
N LEU A 22 -26.85 -34.87 3.29
CA LEU A 22 -26.16 -34.21 4.39
C LEU A 22 -24.72 -33.83 4.01
N PHE A 23 -23.99 -34.72 3.33
CA PHE A 23 -22.63 -34.43 2.81
C PHE A 23 -22.64 -33.27 1.81
N ARG A 24 -23.55 -33.30 0.83
CA ARG A 24 -23.74 -32.21 -0.14
C ARG A 24 -24.13 -30.88 0.55
N PHE A 25 -25.00 -30.94 1.56
CA PHE A 25 -25.37 -29.77 2.35
C PHE A 25 -24.18 -29.17 3.10
N TYR A 26 -23.38 -29.99 3.79
CA TYR A 26 -22.17 -29.51 4.46
C TYR A 26 -21.13 -28.95 3.49
N GLY A 27 -20.94 -29.59 2.33
CA GLY A 27 -20.05 -29.08 1.29
C GLY A 27 -20.51 -27.70 0.78
N LEU A 28 -21.80 -27.57 0.43
CA LEU A 28 -22.39 -26.31 0.00
C LEU A 28 -22.27 -25.22 1.09
N LEU A 29 -22.61 -25.56 2.33
CA LEU A 29 -22.54 -24.65 3.47
C LEU A 29 -21.10 -24.20 3.73
N ALA A 30 -20.12 -25.10 3.65
CA ALA A 30 -18.71 -24.77 3.77
C ALA A 30 -18.25 -23.82 2.65
N SER A 31 -18.64 -24.07 1.39
CA SER A 31 -18.34 -23.17 0.27
C SER A 31 -18.97 -21.78 0.44
N ILE A 32 -20.23 -21.72 0.90
CA ILE A 32 -20.93 -20.45 1.16
C ILE A 32 -20.24 -19.68 2.28
N ILE A 33 -19.89 -20.34 3.38
CA ILE A 33 -19.17 -19.72 4.49
C ILE A 33 -17.81 -19.19 4.01
N GLY A 34 -17.06 -19.98 3.23
CA GLY A 34 -15.81 -19.56 2.63
C GLY A 34 -15.98 -18.31 1.75
N LEU A 35 -17.02 -18.27 0.92
CA LEU A 35 -17.32 -17.11 0.09
C LEU A 35 -17.68 -15.87 0.92
N ILE A 36 -18.46 -16.03 1.99
CA ILE A 36 -18.79 -14.94 2.92
C ILE A 36 -17.53 -14.38 3.57
N PHE A 37 -16.64 -15.24 4.07
CA PHE A 37 -15.36 -14.81 4.64
C PHE A 37 -14.51 -14.06 3.62
N LEU A 38 -14.48 -14.53 2.37
CA LEU A 38 -13.75 -13.86 1.28
C LEU A 38 -14.29 -12.45 1.03
N VAL A 39 -15.62 -12.29 0.97
CA VAL A 39 -16.27 -10.98 0.78
C VAL A 39 -15.99 -10.05 1.95
N ILE A 40 -16.08 -10.54 3.20
CA ILE A 40 -15.75 -9.75 4.40
C ILE A 40 -14.28 -9.34 4.38
N PHE A 41 -13.38 -10.26 4.02
CA PHE A 41 -11.95 -9.99 3.94
C PHE A 41 -11.64 -8.90 2.92
N PHE A 42 -12.15 -9.00 1.69
CA PHE A 42 -11.95 -7.98 0.67
C PHE A 42 -12.60 -6.64 1.03
N SER A 43 -13.79 -6.66 1.63
CA SER A 43 -14.45 -5.43 2.09
C SER A 43 -13.61 -4.69 3.14
N ASN A 44 -13.02 -5.44 4.08
CA ASN A 44 -12.11 -4.88 5.08
C ASN A 44 -10.82 -4.36 4.44
N LEU A 45 -10.26 -5.11 3.49
CA LEU A 45 -9.02 -4.73 2.79
C LEU A 45 -9.21 -3.41 2.02
N ILE A 46 -10.26 -3.33 1.20
CA ILE A 46 -10.58 -2.13 0.41
C ILE A 46 -10.94 -0.97 1.34
N GLY A 47 -11.75 -1.20 2.36
CA GLY A 47 -12.18 -0.18 3.31
C GLY A 47 -11.03 0.45 4.09
N LYS A 48 -10.03 -0.35 4.49
CA LYS A 48 -8.81 0.14 5.15
C LYS A 48 -7.81 0.75 4.17
N GLY A 49 -7.72 0.21 2.96
CA GLY A 49 -6.80 0.66 1.91
C GLY A 49 -7.22 1.95 1.20
N LYS A 50 -8.50 2.32 1.23
CA LYS A 50 -9.02 3.50 0.50
C LYS A 50 -8.28 4.80 0.81
N GLY A 51 -7.75 4.92 2.03
CA GLY A 51 -6.99 6.08 2.47
C GLY A 51 -5.68 6.28 1.71
N ALA A 52 -5.07 5.23 1.16
CA ALA A 52 -3.78 5.33 0.46
C ALA A 52 -3.90 5.95 -0.94
N PHE A 53 -5.06 5.82 -1.60
CA PHE A 53 -5.32 6.42 -2.91
C PHE A 53 -5.47 7.94 -2.87
N PHE A 54 -5.55 8.52 -1.68
CA PHE A 54 -5.70 9.96 -1.49
C PHE A 54 -4.62 10.47 -0.57
N GLN A 55 -4.14 11.68 -0.81
CA GLN A 55 -3.12 12.33 0.01
C GLN A 55 -3.49 13.78 0.27
N THR A 56 -3.17 14.25 1.47
CA THR A 56 -3.31 15.64 1.85
C THR A 56 -2.16 16.44 1.26
N GLN A 57 -2.50 17.55 0.60
CA GLN A 57 -1.54 18.47 -0.01
C GLN A 57 -1.75 19.88 0.52
N ILE A 58 -0.64 20.60 0.68
CA ILE A 58 -0.58 21.97 1.17
C ILE A 58 0.02 22.84 0.08
N LYS A 59 -0.69 23.90 -0.30
CA LYS A 59 -0.22 24.89 -1.27
C LYS A 59 0.75 25.83 -0.58
N LEU A 60 1.99 25.89 -1.07
CA LEU A 60 3.02 26.79 -0.60
C LEU A 60 3.55 27.64 -1.74
N ASN A 61 3.85 28.90 -1.45
CA ASN A 61 4.61 29.75 -2.36
C ASN A 61 6.11 29.47 -2.12
N ILE A 62 6.74 28.80 -3.08
CA ILE A 62 8.13 28.38 -3.03
C ILE A 62 8.97 29.36 -3.82
N ASP A 63 9.96 29.93 -3.15
CA ASP A 63 10.90 30.89 -3.72
C ASP A 63 12.20 30.17 -4.11
N PHE A 64 12.38 29.92 -5.40
CA PHE A 64 13.55 29.23 -5.94
C PHE A 64 14.69 30.22 -6.15
N SER A 65 15.18 30.83 -5.07
CA SER A 65 16.22 31.86 -5.16
C SER A 65 17.48 31.36 -5.89
N GLN A 66 17.92 32.15 -6.88
CA GLN A 66 19.16 31.92 -7.62
C GLN A 66 20.35 31.73 -6.66
N GLU A 67 20.44 32.54 -5.61
CA GLU A 67 21.56 32.52 -4.66
C GLU A 67 21.63 31.23 -3.84
N VAL A 68 20.51 30.50 -3.72
CA VAL A 68 20.44 29.25 -2.93
C VAL A 68 20.65 28.03 -3.83
N ILE A 69 20.15 28.09 -5.06
CA ILE A 69 20.15 26.94 -5.99
C ILE A 69 21.39 26.92 -6.86
N ASP A 70 21.80 28.08 -7.36
CA ASP A 70 22.93 28.25 -8.27
C ASP A 70 23.66 29.57 -7.98
N PRO A 71 24.44 29.62 -6.88
CA PRO A 71 25.13 30.84 -6.45
C PRO A 71 26.12 31.35 -7.51
N ASN A 72 26.71 30.43 -8.27
CA ASN A 72 27.74 30.71 -9.27
C ASN A 72 27.16 31.00 -10.66
N ARG A 73 25.84 30.87 -10.84
CA ARG A 73 25.13 31.02 -12.11
C ARG A 73 25.69 30.13 -13.22
N THR A 74 26.07 28.90 -12.86
CA THR A 74 26.63 27.93 -13.80
C THR A 74 25.58 27.40 -14.76
N GLY A 75 24.32 27.35 -14.33
CA GLY A 75 23.24 26.67 -15.05
C GLY A 75 23.42 25.15 -15.09
N ASP A 76 24.31 24.59 -14.25
CA ASP A 76 24.60 23.16 -14.22
C ASP A 76 23.60 22.42 -13.31
N LYS A 77 22.92 21.44 -13.91
CA LYS A 77 21.96 20.57 -13.23
C LYS A 77 22.60 19.79 -12.08
N GLU A 78 23.87 19.41 -12.18
CA GLU A 78 24.55 18.70 -11.08
C GLU A 78 24.79 19.60 -9.85
N GLU A 79 24.98 20.91 -10.07
CA GLU A 79 25.11 21.87 -8.96
C GLU A 79 23.76 22.06 -8.27
N PHE A 80 22.66 22.09 -9.03
CA PHE A 80 21.31 22.25 -8.48
C PHE A 80 20.93 21.12 -7.51
N LEU A 81 21.43 19.89 -7.73
CA LEU A 81 21.17 18.76 -6.81
C LEU A 81 21.74 19.00 -5.40
N LYS A 82 22.75 19.84 -5.26
CA LYS A 82 23.43 20.12 -3.99
C LYS A 82 22.76 21.25 -3.19
N ALA A 83 21.77 21.92 -3.79
CA ALA A 83 21.07 23.04 -3.17
C ALA A 83 20.32 22.65 -1.89
N ASN A 84 20.17 23.60 -0.97
CA ASN A 84 19.47 23.37 0.29
C ASN A 84 17.94 23.51 0.14
N TYR A 85 17.30 22.56 -0.53
CA TYR A 85 15.84 22.53 -0.70
C TYR A 85 15.07 22.46 0.62
N GLY A 86 15.66 21.83 1.65
CA GLY A 86 15.09 21.80 3.00
C GLY A 86 15.07 23.17 3.69
N GLY A 87 15.99 24.06 3.30
CA GLY A 87 16.02 25.47 3.68
C GLY A 87 14.92 26.26 2.96
N ILE A 88 14.84 26.13 1.64
CA ILE A 88 13.81 26.78 0.81
C ILE A 88 12.40 26.45 1.34
N LEU A 89 12.12 25.17 1.59
CA LEU A 89 10.82 24.74 2.10
C LEU A 89 10.52 25.28 3.50
N LYS A 90 11.53 25.32 4.38
CA LYS A 90 11.41 25.92 5.71
C LYS A 90 11.08 27.40 5.60
N ASP A 91 11.75 28.12 4.71
CA ASP A 91 11.57 29.56 4.56
C ASP A 91 10.20 29.88 3.97
N ALA A 92 9.69 29.06 3.03
CA ALA A 92 8.32 29.15 2.54
C ALA A 92 7.28 28.98 3.67
N LEU A 93 7.48 28.00 4.55
CA LEU A 93 6.60 27.79 5.72
C LEU A 93 6.66 28.98 6.70
N LEU A 94 7.85 29.50 7.00
CA LEU A 94 8.00 30.65 7.90
C LEU A 94 7.44 31.94 7.29
N LYS A 95 7.59 32.15 5.98
CA LYS A 95 6.94 33.26 5.27
C LYS A 95 5.41 33.17 5.38
N ARG A 96 4.84 31.96 5.34
CA ARG A 96 3.38 31.76 5.50
C ARG A 96 2.91 31.98 6.94
N PHE A 97 3.71 31.60 7.94
CA PHE A 97 3.39 31.68 9.36
C PHE A 97 4.42 32.58 10.11
N PRO A 98 4.41 33.90 9.88
CA PRO A 98 5.41 34.81 10.43
C PRO A 98 5.36 34.93 11.97
N SER A 99 4.25 34.53 12.60
CA SER A 99 4.11 34.48 14.06
C SER A 99 4.91 33.35 14.72
N VAL A 100 5.39 32.36 13.93
CA VAL A 100 6.15 31.22 14.44
C VAL A 100 7.56 31.67 14.77
N SER A 101 7.88 31.63 16.07
CA SER A 101 9.20 31.98 16.59
C SER A 101 9.75 30.86 17.49
N GLY A 102 11.07 30.78 17.60
CA GLY A 102 11.73 29.79 18.45
C GLY A 102 11.91 28.40 17.81
N ARG A 103 12.90 27.67 18.34
CA ARG A 103 13.38 26.41 17.75
C ARG A 103 12.34 25.28 17.79
N LYS A 104 11.55 25.18 18.87
CA LYS A 104 10.54 24.13 19.07
C LYS A 104 9.39 24.26 18.06
N ASP A 105 8.86 25.47 17.92
CA ASP A 105 7.73 25.73 17.03
C ASP A 105 8.15 25.64 15.57
N THR A 106 9.33 26.19 15.22
CA THR A 106 9.90 26.03 13.87
C THR A 106 10.05 24.56 13.50
N ARG A 107 10.55 23.72 14.43
CA ARG A 107 10.68 22.28 14.19
C ARG A 107 9.32 21.61 13.99
N SER A 108 8.31 22.02 14.75
CA SER A 108 6.94 21.49 14.63
C SER A 108 6.29 21.90 13.32
N LEU A 109 6.50 23.14 12.89
CA LEU A 109 6.00 23.67 11.62
C LEU A 109 6.63 22.91 10.45
N LYS A 110 7.95 22.69 10.48
CA LYS A 110 8.63 21.91 9.43
C LYS A 110 8.08 20.49 9.27
N LYS A 111 7.56 19.88 10.35
CA LYS A 111 6.97 18.53 10.31
C LYS A 111 5.59 18.46 9.66
N ILE A 112 4.97 19.59 9.29
CA ILE A 112 3.69 19.57 8.58
C ILE A 112 3.84 19.08 7.14
N ILE A 113 5.01 19.34 6.53
CA ILE A 113 5.34 18.85 5.20
C ILE A 113 6.19 17.59 5.35
N GLY A 114 5.85 16.57 4.56
CA GLY A 114 6.61 15.32 4.54
C GLY A 114 8.04 15.53 4.03
N GLN A 115 8.96 14.61 4.35
CA GLN A 115 10.33 14.68 3.82
C GLN A 115 10.35 14.54 2.30
N GLY A 116 9.35 13.86 1.73
CA GLY A 116 9.06 13.80 0.30
C GLY A 116 9.02 15.17 -0.40
N GLY A 117 8.68 16.23 0.33
CA GLY A 117 8.65 17.58 -0.21
C GLY A 117 10.02 18.09 -0.67
N ILE A 118 11.12 17.69 -0.01
CA ILE A 118 12.47 18.12 -0.38
C ILE A 118 12.85 17.54 -1.74
N TYR A 119 12.64 16.23 -1.92
CA TYR A 119 12.90 15.54 -3.19
C TYR A 119 12.06 16.12 -4.32
N LYS A 120 10.77 16.37 -4.06
CA LYS A 120 9.87 16.98 -5.05
C LYS A 120 10.36 18.34 -5.55
N LEU A 121 10.91 19.19 -4.68
CA LEU A 121 11.45 20.48 -5.11
C LEU A 121 12.72 20.32 -5.97
N SER A 122 13.58 19.37 -5.60
CA SER A 122 14.75 19.02 -6.40
C SER A 122 14.34 18.53 -7.79
N ASP A 123 13.42 17.57 -7.86
CA ASP A 123 12.93 17.00 -9.13
C ASP A 123 12.31 18.07 -10.03
N LEU A 124 11.49 18.96 -9.46
CA LEU A 124 10.87 20.06 -10.21
C LEU A 124 11.89 21.01 -10.82
N ILE A 125 12.98 21.33 -10.11
CA ILE A 125 14.04 22.20 -10.64
C ILE A 125 14.91 21.49 -11.69
N GLN A 126 15.10 20.18 -11.57
CA GLN A 126 15.77 19.39 -12.60
C GLN A 126 14.97 19.32 -13.90
N GLU A 127 13.65 19.18 -13.78
CA GLU A 127 12.71 19.19 -14.91
C GLU A 127 12.51 20.59 -15.49
N ARG A 128 12.51 21.63 -14.64
CA ARG A 128 12.25 23.03 -15.00
C ARG A 128 13.34 23.97 -14.47
N PRO A 129 14.55 23.95 -15.05
CA PRO A 129 15.65 24.85 -14.68
C PRO A 129 15.29 26.33 -14.76
N GLU A 130 14.34 26.70 -15.63
CA GLU A 130 13.87 28.07 -15.81
C GLU A 130 13.14 28.66 -14.60
N TRP A 131 12.79 27.83 -13.60
CA TRP A 131 12.18 28.31 -12.37
C TRP A 131 13.20 28.89 -11.39
N VAL A 132 14.49 28.67 -11.60
CA VAL A 132 15.53 29.29 -10.77
C VAL A 132 15.44 30.82 -10.90
N GLY A 133 15.44 31.50 -9.75
CA GLY A 133 15.20 32.94 -9.62
C GLY A 133 13.72 33.34 -9.56
N THR A 134 12.77 32.39 -9.55
CA THR A 134 11.33 32.68 -9.55
C THR A 134 10.62 32.15 -8.31
N SER A 135 9.41 32.68 -8.04
CA SER A 135 8.51 32.14 -7.02
C SER A 135 7.35 31.41 -7.67
N GLN A 136 7.07 30.18 -7.24
CA GLN A 136 6.03 29.32 -7.80
C GLN A 136 5.10 28.80 -6.70
N GLU A 137 3.81 28.74 -6.99
CA GLU A 137 2.85 28.11 -6.10
C GLU A 137 2.78 26.60 -6.35
N ILE A 138 3.19 25.82 -5.35
CA ILE A 138 3.32 24.36 -5.49
C ILE A 138 2.49 23.65 -4.41
N TRP A 139 1.77 22.62 -4.83
CA TRP A 139 1.09 21.68 -3.93
C TRP A 139 2.09 20.67 -3.39
N MET A 140 2.47 20.82 -2.13
CA MET A 140 3.39 19.95 -1.42
C MET A 140 2.65 18.84 -0.68
N ILE A 141 3.23 17.66 -0.58
CA ILE A 141 2.64 16.54 0.14
C ILE A 141 2.77 16.82 1.65
N ALA A 142 1.66 16.76 2.38
CA ALA A 142 1.67 16.87 3.83
C ALA A 142 2.31 15.62 4.46
N SER A 143 2.84 15.73 5.66
CA SER A 143 3.38 14.56 6.36
C SER A 143 2.30 13.53 6.67
N ASP A 144 2.71 12.29 6.90
CA ASP A 144 1.82 11.18 7.29
C ASP A 144 0.93 11.53 8.49
N ASP A 145 1.49 12.23 9.48
CA ASP A 145 0.78 12.67 10.67
C ASP A 145 -0.36 13.65 10.37
N ILE A 146 -0.08 14.65 9.54
CA ILE A 146 -1.09 15.63 9.12
C ILE A 146 -2.14 14.97 8.23
N ASP A 147 -1.72 14.09 7.32
CA ASP A 147 -2.62 13.37 6.45
C ASP A 147 -3.58 12.45 7.24
N MET A 148 -3.07 11.75 8.25
CA MET A 148 -3.89 10.95 9.16
C MET A 148 -4.84 11.81 10.00
N TYR A 149 -4.40 13.00 10.43
CA TYR A 149 -5.28 13.95 11.10
C TYR A 149 -6.45 14.41 10.21
N ILE A 150 -6.16 14.85 8.98
CA ILE A 150 -7.19 15.28 8.01
C ILE A 150 -8.15 14.13 7.68
N LYS A 151 -7.66 12.89 7.64
CA LYS A 151 -8.49 11.68 7.43
C LYS A 151 -9.27 11.24 8.67
N GLY A 152 -9.21 11.98 9.78
CA GLY A 152 -9.92 11.68 11.02
C GLY A 152 -9.41 10.44 11.76
N LYS A 153 -8.13 10.08 11.58
CA LYS A 153 -7.50 8.92 12.25
C LYS A 153 -6.78 9.28 13.54
N ILE A 154 -6.64 10.58 13.82
CA ILE A 154 -6.05 11.10 15.06
C ILE A 154 -7.16 11.82 15.84
N SER A 155 -7.51 11.31 17.02
CA SER A 155 -8.46 11.97 17.92
C SER A 155 -7.80 13.20 18.56
N THR A 156 -8.59 14.27 18.68
CA THR A 156 -8.20 15.52 19.37
C THR A 156 -8.73 15.60 20.80
N ASP A 157 -9.43 14.57 21.27
CA ASP A 157 -10.03 14.53 22.61
C ASP A 157 -9.00 14.16 23.68
N VAL A 158 -7.82 13.71 23.25
CA VAL A 158 -6.70 13.35 24.11
C VAL A 158 -5.69 14.50 24.21
N PRO A 159 -5.02 14.64 25.37
CA PRO A 159 -3.86 15.52 25.55
C PRO A 159 -2.82 15.49 24.43
N ASP A 160 -2.17 16.63 24.24
CA ASP A 160 -1.17 16.91 23.18
C ASP A 160 -0.03 15.89 23.11
N ASP A 161 0.42 15.40 24.26
CA ASP A 161 1.52 14.45 24.41
C ASP A 161 1.15 13.00 24.03
N MET A 162 -0.14 12.69 23.96
CA MET A 162 -0.64 11.35 23.61
C MET A 162 -0.99 11.20 22.13
N ARG A 163 -0.74 12.21 21.30
CA ARG A 163 -1.02 12.19 19.86
C ARG A 163 0.18 12.63 19.02
N ARG A 164 0.20 12.22 17.75
CA ARG A 164 1.34 12.48 16.84
C ARG A 164 1.35 13.90 16.26
N VAL A 165 0.20 14.58 16.23
CA VAL A 165 0.05 15.96 15.79
C VAL A 165 -0.26 16.83 16.99
N ASN A 166 0.44 17.95 17.15
CA ASN A 166 0.25 18.84 18.31
C ASN A 166 -0.78 19.95 18.09
N ASP A 167 -1.17 20.65 19.15
CA ASP A 167 -2.17 21.74 19.10
C ASP A 167 -1.82 22.86 18.12
N LYS A 168 -0.55 23.30 18.12
CA LYS A 168 -0.09 24.36 17.21
C LYS A 168 -0.16 23.93 15.75
N GLN A 169 0.18 22.67 15.47
CA GLN A 169 0.05 22.10 14.14
C GLN A 169 -1.42 22.07 13.70
N ILE A 170 -2.34 21.67 14.56
CA ILE A 170 -3.78 21.72 14.26
C ILE A 170 -4.21 23.15 13.93
N GLU A 171 -3.77 24.14 14.71
CA GLU A 171 -4.09 25.54 14.45
C GLU A 171 -3.60 25.99 13.07
N TRP A 172 -2.34 25.70 12.72
CA TRP A 172 -1.79 26.01 11.39
C TRP A 172 -2.53 25.30 10.26
N ILE A 173 -2.91 24.03 10.45
CA ILE A 173 -3.70 23.26 9.48
C ILE A 173 -5.09 23.87 9.28
N LYS A 174 -5.78 24.26 10.35
CA LYS A 174 -7.09 24.94 10.26
C LYS A 174 -6.98 26.26 9.51
N GLN A 175 -5.91 27.03 9.72
CA GLN A 175 -5.66 28.26 8.96
C GLN A 175 -5.46 27.97 7.46
N LEU A 176 -4.72 26.91 7.11
CA LEU A 176 -4.53 26.49 5.71
C LEU A 176 -5.84 26.07 5.05
N GLU A 177 -6.65 25.29 5.76
CA GLU A 177 -7.98 24.87 5.32
C GLU A 177 -8.90 26.08 5.06
N GLN A 178 -8.98 27.02 6.01
CA GLN A 178 -9.77 28.25 5.87
C GLN A 178 -9.32 29.12 4.68
N SER A 179 -8.02 29.13 4.37
CA SER A 179 -7.47 29.88 3.23
C SER A 179 -7.52 29.14 1.89
N GLY A 180 -8.08 27.92 1.83
CA GLY A 180 -8.12 27.10 0.61
C GLY A 180 -6.75 26.59 0.15
N GLN A 181 -5.75 26.59 1.04
CA GLN A 181 -4.39 26.12 0.77
C GLN A 181 -4.17 24.67 1.21
N LEU A 182 -5.22 23.97 1.61
CA LEU A 182 -5.20 22.56 1.95
C LEU A 182 -6.21 21.82 1.07
N ARG A 183 -5.81 20.68 0.52
CA ARG A 183 -6.70 19.81 -0.26
C ARG A 183 -6.35 18.34 -0.08
N THR A 184 -7.33 17.48 -0.29
CA THR A 184 -7.09 16.05 -0.50
C THR A 184 -7.12 15.76 -1.99
N ALA A 185 -6.07 15.14 -2.52
CA ALA A 185 -5.93 14.84 -3.94
C ALA A 185 -5.63 13.35 -4.18
N PHE A 186 -5.94 12.85 -5.38
CA PHE A 186 -5.59 11.48 -5.77
C PHE A 186 -4.07 11.28 -5.77
N ASN A 187 -3.62 10.18 -5.17
CA ASN A 187 -2.23 9.81 -5.05
C ASN A 187 -1.82 8.86 -6.19
N ALA A 188 -1.49 9.41 -7.36
CA ALA A 188 -0.97 8.59 -8.46
C ALA A 188 0.38 7.94 -8.12
N MET A 189 1.19 8.61 -7.29
CA MET A 189 2.52 8.14 -6.86
C MET A 189 2.43 6.80 -6.10
N PHE A 190 1.31 6.53 -5.42
CA PHE A 190 1.06 5.25 -4.77
C PHE A 190 1.24 4.03 -5.69
N PHE A 191 0.91 4.16 -6.98
CA PHE A 191 0.99 3.06 -7.94
C PHE A 191 2.34 2.94 -8.62
N THR A 192 3.11 4.03 -8.70
CA THR A 192 4.37 4.09 -9.43
C THR A 192 5.60 3.99 -8.52
N SER A 193 5.45 4.33 -7.24
CA SER A 193 6.53 4.28 -6.25
C SER A 193 6.66 2.89 -5.62
N ALA A 194 7.90 2.57 -5.23
CA ALA A 194 8.22 1.42 -4.38
C ALA A 194 7.96 1.73 -2.90
N ASP A 195 8.34 0.81 -2.02
CA ASP A 195 8.31 1.04 -0.58
C ASP A 195 9.27 2.16 -0.17
N SER A 196 8.90 2.90 0.87
CA SER A 196 9.66 4.03 1.40
C SER A 196 9.65 4.02 2.92
N ARG A 197 10.67 4.63 3.53
CA ARG A 197 10.72 4.87 4.97
C ARG A 197 9.78 5.98 5.42
N GLU A 198 9.34 6.81 4.49
CA GLU A 198 8.38 7.89 4.70
C GLU A 198 7.00 7.44 4.19
N PRO A 199 5.99 7.27 5.07
CA PRO A 199 4.70 6.69 4.69
C PRO A 199 3.97 7.46 3.59
N GLU A 200 4.15 8.78 3.49
CA GLU A 200 3.51 9.63 2.49
C GLU A 200 4.07 9.42 1.06
N MET A 201 5.27 8.84 0.93
CA MET A 201 5.92 8.53 -0.35
C MET A 201 5.85 7.04 -0.73
N ALA A 202 5.38 6.19 0.19
CA ALA A 202 5.33 4.75 -0.02
C ALA A 202 4.30 4.37 -1.10
N GLY A 203 4.68 3.46 -1.98
CA GLY A 203 3.80 2.89 -3.01
C GLY A 203 3.78 1.37 -3.02
N ILE A 204 2.90 0.81 -3.85
CA ILE A 204 2.66 -0.64 -3.97
C ILE A 204 3.45 -1.29 -5.10
N TRP A 205 4.14 -0.52 -5.94
CA TRP A 205 4.73 -1.03 -7.17
C TRP A 205 5.75 -2.15 -6.90
N GLY A 206 6.57 -2.00 -5.85
CA GLY A 206 7.52 -3.02 -5.43
C GLY A 206 6.84 -4.33 -5.03
N ALA A 207 5.75 -4.27 -4.26
CA ALA A 207 4.99 -5.45 -3.86
C ALA A 207 4.29 -6.13 -5.05
N VAL A 208 3.76 -5.35 -5.99
CA VAL A 208 3.15 -5.85 -7.22
C VAL A 208 4.18 -6.59 -8.06
N MET A 209 5.36 -5.99 -8.28
CA MET A 209 6.44 -6.62 -9.04
C MET A 209 6.99 -7.88 -8.36
N GLY A 210 7.19 -7.84 -7.05
CA GLY A 210 7.63 -9.01 -6.28
C GLY A 210 6.62 -10.17 -6.36
N THR A 211 5.32 -9.86 -6.26
CA THR A 211 4.26 -10.87 -6.40
C THR A 211 4.22 -11.44 -7.82
N ALA A 212 4.29 -10.59 -8.84
CA ALA A 212 4.30 -11.00 -10.24
C ALA A 212 5.49 -11.90 -10.56
N LEU A 213 6.70 -11.53 -10.10
CA LEU A 213 7.91 -12.33 -10.29
C LEU A 213 7.81 -13.67 -9.56
N THR A 214 7.28 -13.67 -8.33
CA THR A 214 7.08 -14.91 -7.57
C THR A 214 6.14 -15.87 -8.30
N LEU A 215 4.99 -15.37 -8.76
CA LEU A 215 4.03 -16.17 -9.53
C LEU A 215 4.64 -16.69 -10.84
N LEU A 216 5.41 -15.87 -11.55
CA LEU A 216 6.07 -16.25 -12.79
C LEU A 216 7.10 -17.37 -12.54
N ILE A 217 7.99 -17.20 -11.56
CA ILE A 217 9.00 -18.21 -11.23
C ILE A 217 8.34 -19.50 -10.75
N THR A 218 7.32 -19.40 -9.89
CA THR A 218 6.56 -20.57 -9.43
C THR A 218 5.91 -21.28 -10.60
N LEU A 219 5.28 -20.57 -11.54
CA LEU A 219 4.68 -21.16 -12.73
C LEU A 219 5.74 -21.81 -13.63
N ALA A 220 6.84 -21.11 -13.89
CA ALA A 220 7.93 -21.58 -14.74
C ALA A 220 8.60 -22.86 -14.22
N LEU A 221 8.63 -23.07 -12.90
CA LEU A 221 9.16 -24.29 -12.29
C LEU A 221 8.09 -25.37 -12.09
N SER A 222 6.91 -25.00 -11.59
CA SER A 222 5.85 -25.97 -11.29
C SER A 222 5.24 -26.59 -12.54
N PHE A 223 5.13 -25.83 -13.64
CA PHE A 223 4.52 -26.33 -14.86
C PHE A 223 5.36 -27.45 -15.52
N PRO A 224 6.67 -27.28 -15.80
CA PRO A 224 7.48 -28.37 -16.35
C PRO A 224 7.57 -29.58 -15.43
N VAL A 225 7.72 -29.37 -14.12
CA VAL A 225 7.77 -30.47 -13.14
C VAL A 225 6.44 -31.23 -13.11
N GLY A 226 5.31 -30.53 -13.13
CA GLY A 226 3.98 -31.14 -13.19
C GLY A 226 3.76 -31.95 -14.46
N VAL A 227 4.15 -31.41 -15.62
CA VAL A 227 4.08 -32.12 -16.91
C VAL A 227 4.99 -33.34 -16.94
N MET A 228 6.24 -33.22 -16.49
CA MET A 228 7.17 -34.35 -16.41
C MET A 228 6.67 -35.44 -15.47
N ALA A 229 6.07 -35.08 -14.32
CA ALA A 229 5.49 -36.04 -13.40
C ALA A 229 4.31 -36.79 -14.02
N ALA A 230 3.43 -36.09 -14.76
CA ALA A 230 2.31 -36.71 -15.47
C ALA A 230 2.80 -37.68 -16.55
N ILE A 231 3.74 -37.27 -17.40
CA ILE A 231 4.32 -38.13 -18.45
C ILE A 231 5.00 -39.36 -17.83
N TYR A 232 5.79 -39.16 -16.76
CA TYR A 232 6.46 -40.27 -16.08
C TYR A 232 5.47 -41.30 -15.51
N LEU A 233 4.36 -40.85 -14.94
CA LEU A 233 3.32 -41.74 -14.40
C LEU A 233 2.63 -42.53 -15.50
N GLU A 234 2.33 -41.89 -16.63
CA GLU A 234 1.65 -42.51 -17.77
C GLU A 234 2.53 -43.52 -18.52
N GLU A 235 3.78 -43.14 -18.84
CA GLU A 235 4.64 -43.96 -19.72
C GLU A 235 5.59 -44.91 -18.97
N LEU A 236 6.01 -44.58 -17.75
CA LEU A 236 7.16 -45.25 -17.12
C LEU A 236 6.85 -45.89 -15.75
N SER A 237 5.73 -45.55 -15.12
CA SER A 237 5.47 -46.01 -13.75
C SER A 237 4.93 -47.43 -13.66
N LYS A 238 5.39 -48.18 -12.64
CA LYS A 238 4.85 -49.51 -12.32
C LYS A 238 3.52 -49.34 -11.56
N LYS A 239 2.51 -50.14 -11.93
CA LYS A 239 1.20 -50.12 -11.25
C LYS A 239 1.35 -50.51 -9.79
N SER A 240 1.00 -49.57 -8.90
CA SER A 240 1.01 -49.75 -7.45
C SER A 240 -0.15 -48.96 -6.85
N ARG A 241 -0.61 -49.34 -5.65
CA ARG A 241 -1.69 -48.62 -4.95
C ARG A 241 -1.35 -47.14 -4.68
N PHE A 242 -0.07 -46.80 -4.62
CA PHE A 242 0.39 -45.41 -4.48
C PHE A 242 0.28 -44.65 -5.80
N THR A 243 0.65 -45.29 -6.92
CA THR A 243 0.49 -44.75 -8.27
C THR A 243 -0.98 -44.48 -8.58
N ASP A 244 -1.87 -45.44 -8.30
CA ASP A 244 -3.32 -45.30 -8.52
C ASP A 244 -3.91 -44.14 -7.69
N PHE A 245 -3.43 -43.96 -6.46
CA PHE A 245 -3.85 -42.84 -5.62
C PHE A 245 -3.43 -41.49 -6.21
N ILE A 246 -2.20 -41.38 -6.74
CA ILE A 246 -1.72 -40.16 -7.39
C ILE A 246 -2.50 -39.89 -8.68
N GLU A 247 -2.71 -40.92 -9.51
CA GLU A 247 -3.47 -40.84 -10.77
C GLU A 247 -4.90 -40.33 -10.54
N ILE A 248 -5.60 -40.83 -9.52
CA ILE A 248 -6.94 -40.35 -9.14
C ILE A 248 -6.92 -38.86 -8.75
N ASN A 249 -5.91 -38.41 -8.00
CA ASN A 249 -5.82 -37.00 -7.62
C ASN A 249 -5.48 -36.09 -8.82
N ILE A 250 -4.61 -36.54 -9.73
CA ILE A 250 -4.30 -35.82 -10.97
C ILE A 250 -5.54 -35.70 -11.85
N ASN A 251 -6.26 -36.81 -12.11
CA ASN A 251 -7.49 -36.79 -12.91
C ASN A 251 -8.63 -35.98 -12.29
N ASN A 252 -8.60 -35.74 -10.98
CA ASN A 252 -9.60 -34.91 -10.30
C ASN A 252 -9.20 -33.42 -10.26
N LEU A 253 -7.95 -33.09 -10.63
CA LEU A 253 -7.41 -31.74 -10.71
C LEU A 253 -7.27 -31.22 -12.17
N ALA A 254 -7.05 -32.13 -13.13
CA ALA A 254 -7.04 -31.88 -14.58
C ALA A 254 -8.46 -31.70 -15.15
#